data_AF-A0A1Y3AUQ3-F1
#
_entry.id   AF-A0A1Y3AUQ3-F1
#
_cell.length_a   1.000
_cell.length_b   1.000
_cell.length_c   1.000
_cell.angle_alpha   90.00
_cell.angle_beta   90.00
_cell.angle_gamma   90.00
#
_symmetry.space_group_name_H-M   'P 1'
#
loop_
_entity.id
_entity.type
_entity.pdbx_description
1 polymer ?
#
loop_
_entity_poly.entity_id
_entity_poly.type
_entity_poly.pdbx_seq_one_letter_code
_entity_poly.pdbx_strand_id
1 'polypeptide(L)' 'HPRYRDYCAHKYIEFQACLKNNRPFYWRCKHQRHEYAECEFEDAVLRMKEWERERRLREREKQQSRNL' A
#
# COMPACT_ATOMS: atom_id res chain seq x y z
N HIS A 1 14.79 2.23 -2.49
CA HIS A 1 13.63 3.03 -2.92
C HIS A 1 13.29 4.01 -1.80
N PRO A 2 13.16 5.32 -2.04
CA PRO A 2 12.74 6.24 -0.99
C PRO A 2 11.30 5.90 -0.54
N ARG A 3 11.12 5.45 0.71
CA ARG A 3 9.87 4.91 1.34
C ARG A 3 8.58 5.75 1.24
N TYR A 4 8.66 6.95 0.67
CA TYR A 4 7.54 7.88 0.55
C TYR A 4 7.23 8.23 -0.91
N ARG A 5 7.85 7.52 -1.87
CA ARG A 5 7.64 7.69 -3.31
C ARG A 5 7.02 6.45 -3.95
N ASP A 6 6.17 5.77 -3.18
CA ASP A 6 5.40 4.62 -3.66
C ASP A 6 4.11 5.11 -4.36
N TYR A 7 3.27 4.18 -4.84
CA TYR A 7 2.00 4.54 -5.51
C TYR A 7 1.08 5.42 -4.63
N CYS A 8 1.23 5.31 -3.30
CA CYS A 8 0.48 6.10 -2.33
C CYS A 8 1.00 7.54 -2.11
N ALA A 9 2.04 7.98 -2.84
CA ALA A 9 2.70 9.27 -2.61
C ALA A 9 1.76 10.49 -2.73
N HIS A 10 0.72 10.40 -3.57
CA HIS A 10 -0.24 11.48 -3.76
C HIS A 10 -1.01 11.83 -2.47
N LYS A 11 -1.46 10.81 -1.72
CA LYS A 11 -2.11 10.98 -0.40
C LYS A 11 -1.15 11.50 0.67
N TYR A 12 0.12 11.07 0.62
CA TYR A 12 1.14 11.58 1.52
C TYR A 12 1.37 13.10 1.33
N ILE A 13 1.40 13.58 0.09
CA ILE A 13 1.55 15.02 -0.22
C ILE A 13 0.35 15.81 0.33
N GLU A 14 -0.88 15.31 0.17
CA GLU A 14 -2.09 15.92 0.73
C GLU A 14 -2.03 16.02 2.26
N PHE A 15 -1.57 14.97 2.93
CA PHE A 15 -1.37 14.98 4.37
C PHE A 15 -0.32 16.02 4.82
N GLN A 16 0.82 16.10 4.13
CA GLN A 16 1.86 17.10 4.42
C GLN A 16 1.36 18.53 4.18
N ALA A 17 0.59 18.76 3.13
CA ALA A 17 -0.04 20.04 2.86
C ALA A 17 -1.00 20.44 3.99
N CYS A 18 -1.81 19.50 4.49
CA CYS A 18 -2.69 19.73 5.64
C CYS A 18 -1.91 20.13 6.90
N LEU A 19 -0.80 19.43 7.21
CA LEU A 19 0.03 19.73 8.37
C LEU A 19 0.65 21.14 8.29
N LYS A 20 1.09 21.55 7.08
CA LYS A 20 1.64 22.88 6.84
C LYS A 20 0.58 23.97 7.08
N ASN A 21 -0.64 23.76 6.62
CA ASN A 21 -1.71 24.75 6.70
C ASN A 21 -2.33 24.86 8.11
N ASN A 22 -2.34 23.77 8.89
CA ASN A 22 -3.00 23.71 10.19
C ASN A 22 -2.04 23.80 11.39
N ARG A 23 -0.79 24.24 11.22
CA ARG A 23 0.16 24.40 12.33
C ARG A 23 -0.34 25.49 13.31
N PRO A 24 -0.39 25.24 14.64
CA PRO A 24 0.07 24.06 15.40
C PRO A 24 -1.01 22.97 15.66
N PHE A 25 -2.24 23.17 15.21
CA PHE A 25 -3.38 22.28 15.42
C PHE A 25 -3.42 21.09 14.45
N TYR A 26 -2.40 20.23 14.49
CA TYR A 26 -2.27 19.06 13.61
C TYR A 26 -3.42 18.04 13.71
N TRP A 27 -4.19 18.07 14.79
CA TRP A 27 -5.27 17.13 15.06
C TRP A 27 -6.47 17.29 14.11
N ARG A 28 -6.53 18.41 13.38
CA ARG A 28 -7.52 18.65 12.32
C ARG A 28 -7.25 17.81 11.06
N CYS A 29 -6.03 17.28 10.89
CA CYS A 29 -5.62 16.49 9.71
C CYS A 29 -5.86 14.98 9.85
N LYS A 30 -6.83 14.56 10.68
CA LYS A 30 -7.12 13.13 10.91
C LYS A 30 -7.62 12.42 9.66
N HIS A 31 -8.41 13.10 8.83
CA HIS A 31 -8.96 12.53 7.59
C HIS A 31 -7.85 12.17 6.61
N GLN A 32 -7.00 13.14 6.27
CA GLN A 32 -5.88 12.94 5.33
C GLN A 32 -4.89 11.88 5.84
N ARG A 33 -4.70 11.81 7.17
CA ARG A 33 -3.90 10.75 7.79
C ARG A 33 -4.53 9.37 7.59
N HIS A 34 -5.84 9.25 7.76
CA HIS A 34 -6.55 7.98 7.56
C HIS A 34 -6.50 7.56 6.09
N GLU A 35 -6.76 8.47 5.14
CA GLU A 35 -6.68 8.17 3.70
C GLU A 35 -5.29 7.67 3.28
N TYR A 36 -4.23 8.29 3.79
CA TYR A 36 -2.87 7.80 3.52
C TYR A 36 -2.64 6.40 4.11
N ALA A 37 -3.08 6.17 5.35
CA ALA A 37 -2.92 4.87 6.01
C ALA A 37 -3.72 3.74 5.34
N GLU A 38 -4.93 4.04 4.87
CA GLU A 38 -5.79 3.11 4.13
C GLU A 38 -5.14 2.69 2.82
N CYS A 39 -4.60 3.65 2.07
CA CYS A 39 -3.90 3.39 0.83
C CYS A 39 -2.61 2.56 1.01
N GLU A 40 -1.83 2.80 2.07
CA GLU A 40 -0.68 1.95 2.43
C GLU A 40 -1.11 0.53 2.84
N PHE A 41 -2.25 0.41 3.53
CA PHE A 41 -2.83 -0.89 3.89
C PHE A 41 -3.27 -1.68 2.65
N GLU A 42 -3.94 -1.02 1.70
CA GLU A 42 -4.35 -1.64 0.44
C GLU A 42 -3.15 -2.12 -0.39
N ASP A 43 -2.08 -1.33 -0.44
CA ASP A 43 -0.83 -1.74 -1.11
C ASP A 43 -0.20 -2.97 -0.44
N ALA A 44 -0.17 -3.01 0.90
CA ALA A 44 0.29 -4.19 1.62
C ALA A 44 -0.57 -5.43 1.33
N VAL A 45 -1.90 -5.25 1.26
CA VAL A 45 -2.83 -6.32 0.88
C VAL A 45 -2.60 -6.78 -0.56
N LEU A 46 -2.34 -5.87 -1.49
CA LEU A 46 -2.01 -6.22 -2.88
C LEU A 46 -0.74 -7.07 -2.96
N ARG A 47 0.33 -6.68 -2.24
CA ARG A 47 1.57 -7.45 -2.18
C ARG A 47 1.39 -8.85 -1.59
N MET A 48 0.53 -8.99 -0.58
CA MET A 48 0.16 -10.31 -0.05
C MET A 48 -0.58 -11.16 -1.08
N LYS A 49 -1.51 -10.57 -1.84
CA LYS A 49 -2.23 -11.27 -2.93
C LYS A 49 -1.29 -11.70 -4.06
N GLU A 50 -0.32 -10.87 -4.43
CA GLU A 50 0.70 -11.21 -5.44
C GLU A 50 1.53 -12.41 -5.00
N TRP A 51 1.99 -12.42 -3.74
CA TRP A 51 2.71 -13.55 -3.17
C TRP A 51 1.89 -14.84 -3.18
N GLU A 52 0.63 -14.79 -2.75
CA GLU A 52 -0.26 -15.95 -2.79
C GLU A 52 -0.52 -16.43 -4.24
N ARG A 53 -0.65 -15.49 -5.18
CA ARG A 53 -0.85 -15.79 -6.60
C ARG A 53 0.33 -16.57 -7.16
N GLU A 54 1.55 -16.10 -6.94
CA GLU A 54 2.78 -16.78 -7.37
C GLU A 54 2.91 -18.17 -6.73
N ARG A 55 2.62 -18.28 -5.44
CA ARG A 55 2.62 -19.56 -4.72
C ARG A 55 1.69 -20.57 -5.38
N ARG A 56 0.43 -20.18 -5.65
CA ARG A 56 -0.59 -21.05 -6.29
C ARG A 56 -0.26 -21.37 -7.74
N LEU A 57 0.44 -20.49 -8.46
CA LEU A 57 0.90 -20.76 -9.83
C LEU A 57 2.01 -21.82 -9.82
N ARG A 58 3.01 -21.68 -8.95
CA ARG A 58 4.11 -22.64 -8.80
C ARG A 58 3.62 -24.03 -8.36
N GLU A 59 2.63 -24.11 -7.49
CA GLU A 59 1.99 -25.37 -7.10
C GLU A 59 1.28 -26.04 -8.29
N ARG A 60 0.57 -25.27 -9.11
CA ARG A 60 -0.10 -25.78 -10.33
C ARG A 60 0.91 -26.27 -11.37
N GLU A 61 1.99 -25.52 -11.61
CA GLU A 61 3.06 -25.93 -12.53
C GLU A 61 3.70 -27.25 -12.09
N LYS A 62 4.02 -27.40 -10.78
CA LYS A 62 4.53 -28.66 -10.22
C LYS A 62 3.56 -29.82 -10.38
N GLN A 63 2.25 -29.57 -10.27
CA GLN A 63 1.25 -30.62 -10.47
C GLN A 63 1.15 -31.01 -11.94
N GLN A 64 1.17 -30.03 -12.85
CA GLN A 64 1.16 -30.29 -14.30
C GLN A 64 2.40 -31.07 -14.75
N SER A 65 3.59 -30.73 -14.24
CA SER A 65 4.83 -31.44 -14.58
C SER A 65 4.90 -32.86 -14.01
N ARG A 66 4.18 -33.17 -12.93
CA ARG A 66 4.09 -34.53 -12.36
C ARG A 66 3.11 -35.42 -13.10
N ASN A 67 2.13 -34.82 -13.78
CA ASN A 67 1.07 -35.52 -14.51
C ASN A 67 1.44 -35.79 -15.98
N LEU A 68 2.57 -35.24 -16.45
CA LEU A 68 3.15 -35.45 -17.78
C LEU A 68 4.26 -36.50 -17.69
#